data_AF-A0AAD7MWH5-F1
#
_entry.id   AF-A0AAD7MWH5-F1
#
_cell.length_a   1.000
_cell.length_b   1.000
_cell.length_c   1.000
_cell.angle_alpha   90.00
_cell.angle_beta   90.00
_cell.angle_gamma   90.00
#
_symmetry.space_group_name_H-M   'P 1'
#
loop_
_entity.id
_entity.type
_entity.pdbx_description
1 polymer ?
#
loop_
_entity_poly.entity_id
_entity_poly.type
_entity_poly.pdbx_seq_one_letter_code
_entity_poly.pdbx_strand_id
1 'polypeptide(L)'
;MDFHRHSTASEAAFTYPINYRRIASVSTSDRNSKMVTSFTDFSMEISDTVTGQLIDRLLGHTDTVNSVAFSVDGTQLVSASSDMTVRLWDMEQVRTRGSPIRGHSGPVMGAAFSSCTRKIASTSLDETIRIWDAGSGNELMLLKQRIPNMGPISFCQEDSKLIFYEDSTLSIFDTETDGVVNIPTPENAGDVFAINWAPEGSLVVINSRDSVRVWNTESKTLVSERYFSNHRLHSFSSDGLRIAS
;
A
#
# COMPACT_ATOMS: atom_id res chain seq x y z
N MET A 1 40.14 23.31 39.85
CA MET A 1 41.19 22.58 39.15
C MET A 1 40.90 21.10 39.33
N ASP A 2 40.96 20.42 38.20
CA ASP A 2 41.19 18.99 37.99
C ASP A 2 40.10 17.94 38.18
N PHE A 3 40.12 17.13 37.13
CA PHE A 3 39.26 16.07 36.65
C PHE A 3 39.69 14.70 37.19
N HIS A 4 38.82 13.71 36.91
CA HIS A 4 39.09 12.26 36.77
C HIS A 4 39.11 11.46 38.09
N ARG A 5 38.41 10.33 38.24
CA ARG A 5 37.92 9.28 37.34
C ARG A 5 36.72 8.60 38.02
N HIS A 6 35.71 8.17 37.26
CA HIS A 6 35.12 6.85 37.52
C HIS A 6 34.75 6.16 36.20
N SER A 7 35.26 4.95 36.09
CA SER A 7 35.21 4.03 34.96
C SER A 7 34.05 3.05 35.15
N THR A 8 33.35 2.80 34.05
CA THR A 8 32.72 1.54 33.60
C THR A 8 31.62 0.85 34.42
N ALA A 9 30.42 0.93 33.83
CA ALA A 9 29.46 -0.13 33.50
C ALA A 9 28.84 -1.01 34.61
N SER A 10 27.51 -0.98 34.69
CA SER A 10 26.70 -2.13 34.26
C SER A 10 25.29 -1.68 33.85
N GLU A 11 24.84 -2.25 32.74
CA GLU A 11 23.50 -2.17 32.15
C GLU A 11 22.43 -2.74 33.09
N ALA A 12 21.25 -2.12 33.10
CA ALA A 12 20.02 -2.73 32.60
C ALA A 12 18.83 -1.82 32.95
N ALA A 13 18.55 -0.86 32.08
CA ALA A 13 17.24 -0.22 32.05
C ALA A 13 16.45 -0.87 30.90
N PHE A 14 15.68 -1.91 31.21
CA PHE A 14 14.58 -2.35 30.34
C PHE A 14 13.49 -1.27 30.35
N THR A 15 13.68 -0.24 29.54
CA THR A 15 12.60 0.65 29.12
C THR A 15 12.03 0.08 27.84
N TYR A 16 10.97 -0.71 27.95
CA TYR A 16 10.11 -1.01 26.81
C TYR A 16 9.50 0.32 26.32
N PRO A 17 9.79 0.80 25.10
CA PRO A 17 9.13 1.98 24.58
C PRO A 17 7.65 1.68 24.41
N ILE A 18 6.82 2.65 24.74
CA ILE A 18 5.37 2.62 24.53
C ILE A 18 5.12 2.43 23.02
N ASN A 19 4.83 1.20 22.60
CA ASN A 19 4.52 0.85 21.20
C ASN A 19 3.19 1.49 20.81
N TYR A 20 3.22 2.67 20.19
CA TYR A 20 2.08 3.19 19.45
C TYR A 20 1.92 2.35 18.19
N ARG A 21 1.06 1.34 18.29
CA ARG A 21 0.65 0.48 17.17
C ARG A 21 -0.19 1.31 16.20
N ARG A 22 0.48 1.96 15.25
CA ARG A 22 -0.16 2.83 14.25
C ARG A 22 -0.59 1.98 13.06
N ILE A 23 -1.82 2.21 12.59
CA ILE A 23 -2.30 1.63 11.34
C ILE A 23 -1.59 2.31 10.18
N ALA A 24 -1.02 1.50 9.29
CA ALA A 24 -0.36 1.96 8.08
C ALA A 24 -1.29 1.86 6.86
N SER A 25 -2.01 0.75 6.72
CA SER A 25 -2.92 0.50 5.60
C SER A 25 -4.06 -0.41 6.02
N VAL A 26 -5.17 -0.35 5.27
CA VAL A 26 -6.34 -1.21 5.43
C VAL A 26 -6.81 -1.63 4.05
N SER A 27 -7.23 -2.89 3.89
CA SER A 27 -7.89 -3.39 2.69
C SER A 27 -9.07 -4.28 3.07
N THR A 28 -10.16 -4.22 2.31
CA THR A 28 -11.36 -5.06 2.53
C THR A 28 -11.68 -5.90 1.30
N SER A 29 -12.21 -7.10 1.55
CA SER A 29 -12.76 -7.97 0.52
C SER A 29 -14.24 -8.22 0.80
N ASP A 30 -15.08 -7.78 -0.13
CA ASP A 30 -16.52 -7.93 -0.03
C ASP A 30 -16.98 -9.37 -0.25
N ARG A 31 -16.15 -10.19 -0.91
CA ARG A 31 -16.47 -11.59 -1.22
C ARG A 31 -16.48 -12.48 0.01
N ASN A 32 -15.57 -12.23 0.96
CA ASN A 32 -15.39 -13.07 2.15
C ASN A 32 -15.65 -12.31 3.45
N SER A 33 -16.14 -11.06 3.37
CA SER A 33 -16.39 -10.19 4.52
C SER A 33 -15.17 -10.03 5.44
N LYS A 34 -13.95 -10.03 4.88
CA LYS A 34 -12.71 -9.83 5.63
C LYS A 34 -12.11 -8.45 5.37
N MET A 35 -11.49 -7.92 6.40
CA MET A 35 -10.64 -6.75 6.39
C MET A 35 -9.24 -7.15 6.85
N VAL A 36 -8.21 -6.61 6.21
CA VAL A 36 -6.84 -6.69 6.71
C VAL A 36 -6.35 -5.30 7.05
N THR A 37 -5.84 -5.17 8.26
CA THR A 37 -5.22 -3.95 8.78
C THR A 37 -3.74 -4.22 8.97
N SER A 38 -2.88 -3.34 8.44
CA SER A 38 -1.43 -3.42 8.59
C SER A 38 -0.92 -2.36 9.56
N PHE A 39 0.19 -2.66 10.23
CA PHE A 39 0.69 -1.85 11.34
C PHE A 39 2.18 -1.53 11.22
N THR A 40 2.59 -0.49 11.94
CA THR A 40 4.01 -0.10 12.09
C THR A 40 4.84 -1.05 12.95
N ASP A 41 4.21 -2.00 13.65
CA ASP A 41 4.87 -3.05 14.44
C ASP A 41 5.06 -4.36 13.65
N PHE A 42 4.96 -4.28 12.32
CA PHE A 42 5.25 -5.36 11.36
C PHE A 42 4.15 -6.42 11.29
N SER A 43 3.13 -6.30 12.15
CA SER A 43 1.98 -7.19 12.17
C SER A 43 0.92 -6.78 11.14
N MET A 44 0.09 -7.75 10.78
CA MET A 44 -1.21 -7.48 10.16
C MET A 44 -2.28 -8.31 10.86
N GLU A 45 -3.49 -7.75 10.94
CA GLU A 45 -4.66 -8.41 11.55
C GLU A 45 -5.77 -8.57 10.53
N ILE A 46 -6.39 -9.75 10.54
CA ILE A 46 -7.59 -10.06 9.77
C ILE A 46 -8.79 -9.90 10.68
N SER A 47 -9.78 -9.12 10.26
CA SER A 47 -11.02 -8.91 11.00
C SER A 47 -12.24 -9.13 10.11
N ASP A 48 -13.37 -9.46 10.69
CA ASP A 48 -14.66 -9.53 9.99
C ASP A 48 -15.19 -8.10 9.74
N THR A 49 -15.62 -7.79 8.51
CA THR A 49 -16.06 -6.43 8.12
C THR A 49 -17.40 -6.04 8.70
N VAL A 50 -18.22 -7.00 9.15
CA VAL A 50 -19.57 -6.76 9.66
C VAL A 50 -19.55 -6.56 11.17
N THR A 51 -18.83 -7.43 11.87
CA THR A 51 -18.77 -7.50 13.33
C THR A 51 -17.56 -6.77 13.91
N GLY A 52 -16.52 -6.53 13.10
CA GLY A 52 -15.24 -5.99 13.56
C GLY A 52 -14.42 -6.98 14.40
N GLN A 53 -14.84 -8.24 14.49
CA GLN A 53 -14.14 -9.24 15.30
C GLN A 53 -12.81 -9.64 14.67
N LEU A 54 -11.74 -9.68 15.48
CA LEU A 54 -10.45 -10.24 15.08
C LEU A 54 -10.59 -11.73 14.75
N ILE A 55 -10.21 -12.11 13.53
CA ILE A 55 -10.22 -13.49 13.02
C ILE A 55 -8.84 -14.12 13.22
N ASP A 56 -7.78 -13.47 12.73
CA ASP A 56 -6.41 -14.03 12.74
C ASP A 56 -5.34 -12.95 12.54
N ARG A 57 -4.06 -13.35 12.54
CA ARG A 57 -2.89 -12.50 12.31
C ARG A 57 -2.01 -13.05 11.19
N LEU A 58 -1.52 -12.15 10.35
CA LEU A 58 -0.49 -12.48 9.36
C LEU A 58 0.86 -11.98 9.87
N LEU A 59 1.77 -12.93 10.12
CA LEU A 59 3.11 -12.66 10.64
C LEU A 59 4.17 -13.06 9.62
N GLY A 60 5.24 -12.27 9.53
CA GLY A 60 6.40 -12.63 8.72
C GLY A 60 7.24 -11.45 8.26
N HIS A 61 6.65 -10.26 8.10
CA HIS A 61 7.41 -9.04 7.85
C HIS A 61 8.31 -8.70 9.05
N THR A 62 9.45 -8.09 8.77
CA THR A 62 10.45 -7.72 9.79
C THR A 62 10.59 -6.22 9.98
N ASP A 63 9.77 -5.44 9.29
CA ASP A 63 9.65 -3.99 9.42
C ASP A 63 8.21 -3.55 9.06
N THR A 64 7.92 -2.26 9.16
CA THR A 64 6.60 -1.65 8.96
C THR A 64 5.94 -2.18 7.70
N VAL A 65 4.67 -2.59 7.81
CA VAL A 65 3.88 -3.03 6.66
C VAL A 65 3.14 -1.83 6.09
N ASN A 66 3.74 -1.18 5.09
CA ASN A 66 3.28 0.10 4.54
C ASN A 66 1.96 -0.01 3.76
N SER A 67 1.71 -1.16 3.11
CA SER A 67 0.54 -1.33 2.25
C SER A 67 0.06 -2.78 2.24
N VAL A 68 -1.26 -2.95 2.18
CA VAL A 68 -1.94 -4.24 1.96
C VAL A 68 -3.03 -4.08 0.91
N ALA A 69 -3.21 -5.08 0.06
CA ALA A 69 -4.28 -5.11 -0.93
C ALA A 69 -4.80 -6.53 -1.15
N PHE A 70 -6.12 -6.71 -1.08
CA PHE A 70 -6.78 -7.94 -1.51
C PHE A 70 -6.74 -8.09 -3.02
N SER A 71 -6.67 -9.34 -3.49
CA SER A 71 -7.04 -9.66 -4.87
C SER A 71 -8.53 -9.43 -5.08
N VAL A 72 -8.94 -9.15 -6.32
CA VAL A 72 -10.36 -8.93 -6.68
C VAL A 72 -11.24 -10.12 -6.27
N ASP A 73 -10.71 -11.33 -6.40
CA ASP A 73 -11.39 -12.56 -6.03
C ASP A 73 -11.35 -12.85 -4.51
N GLY A 74 -10.67 -12.02 -3.71
CA GLY A 74 -10.57 -12.14 -2.25
C GLY A 74 -9.80 -13.36 -1.74
N THR A 75 -9.22 -14.19 -2.62
CA THR A 75 -8.51 -15.42 -2.23
C THR A 75 -7.07 -15.15 -1.81
N GLN A 76 -6.53 -13.99 -2.20
CA GLN A 76 -5.15 -13.62 -1.94
C GLN A 76 -5.05 -12.21 -1.36
N LEU A 77 -3.95 -11.97 -0.65
CA LEU A 77 -3.54 -10.65 -0.22
C LEU A 77 -2.09 -10.43 -0.64
N VAL A 78 -1.76 -9.21 -1.03
CA VAL A 78 -0.38 -8.74 -1.19
C VAL A 78 -0.07 -7.70 -0.12
N SER A 79 1.13 -7.74 0.42
CA SER A 79 1.64 -6.73 1.36
C SER A 79 3.02 -6.22 0.94
N ALA A 80 3.26 -4.93 1.18
CA ALA A 80 4.53 -4.25 0.96
C ALA A 80 5.07 -3.70 2.28
N SER A 81 6.39 -3.77 2.48
CA SER A 81 7.01 -3.41 3.74
C SER A 81 8.34 -2.68 3.59
N SER A 82 8.69 -1.94 4.64
CA SER A 82 10.01 -1.34 4.82
C SER A 82 11.14 -2.38 4.92
N ASP A 83 10.82 -3.67 5.09
CA ASP A 83 11.79 -4.78 5.00
C ASP A 83 12.27 -5.09 3.57
N MET A 84 11.90 -4.22 2.61
CA MET A 84 12.25 -4.28 1.19
C MET A 84 11.62 -5.46 0.45
N THR A 85 10.60 -6.11 1.04
CA THR A 85 9.92 -7.24 0.42
C THR A 85 8.46 -6.95 0.11
N VAL A 86 8.00 -7.64 -0.94
CA VAL A 86 6.57 -7.86 -1.19
C VAL A 86 6.24 -9.29 -0.77
N ARG A 87 5.11 -9.52 -0.12
CA ARG A 87 4.66 -10.85 0.29
C ARG A 87 3.27 -11.14 -0.23
N LEU A 88 3.08 -12.41 -0.60
CA LEU A 88 1.78 -12.95 -0.98
C LEU A 88 1.24 -13.84 0.14
N TRP A 89 -0.06 -13.76 0.34
CA TRP A 89 -0.79 -14.51 1.35
C TRP A 89 -1.96 -15.22 0.72
N ASP A 90 -2.15 -16.48 1.11
CA ASP A 90 -3.34 -17.26 0.86
C ASP A 90 -4.36 -16.92 1.97
N MET A 91 -5.51 -16.37 1.59
CA MET A 91 -6.54 -15.89 2.52
C MET A 91 -7.61 -16.93 2.84
N GLU A 92 -7.59 -18.08 2.15
CA GLU A 92 -8.37 -19.26 2.52
C GLU A 92 -7.71 -20.02 3.66
N GLN A 93 -6.38 -20.19 3.57
CA GLN A 93 -5.58 -20.94 4.53
C GLN A 93 -4.85 -20.06 5.55
N VAL A 94 -4.92 -18.74 5.39
CA VAL A 94 -4.31 -17.72 6.26
C VAL A 94 -2.82 -17.98 6.49
N ARG A 95 -2.06 -17.98 5.39
CA ARG A 95 -0.61 -18.23 5.42
C ARG A 95 0.13 -17.55 4.29
N THR A 96 1.45 -17.41 4.44
CA THR A 96 2.30 -16.93 3.33
C THR A 96 2.25 -17.91 2.16
N ARG A 97 2.06 -17.38 0.95
CA ARG A 97 2.14 -18.11 -0.31
C ARG A 97 3.50 -17.87 -0.94
N GLY A 98 4.37 -18.88 -0.85
CA GLY A 98 5.74 -18.80 -1.38
C GLY A 98 6.71 -18.02 -0.48
N SER A 99 7.90 -17.75 -1.01
CA SER A 99 8.91 -16.91 -0.36
C SER A 99 8.63 -15.42 -0.58
N PRO A 100 9.16 -14.52 0.27
CA PRO A 100 9.08 -13.08 0.01
C PRO A 100 9.68 -12.73 -1.35
N ILE A 101 8.97 -11.90 -2.11
CA ILE A 101 9.43 -11.38 -3.39
C ILE A 101 10.47 -10.30 -3.10
N ARG A 102 11.67 -10.49 -3.66
CA ARG A 102 12.84 -9.63 -3.44
C ARG A 102 13.31 -9.03 -4.75
N GLY A 103 13.86 -7.82 -4.66
CA GLY A 103 14.50 -7.14 -5.78
C GLY A 103 14.64 -5.65 -5.54
N HIS A 104 13.69 -5.05 -4.80
CA HIS A 104 13.82 -3.68 -4.32
C HIS A 104 15.02 -3.52 -3.39
N SER A 105 15.70 -2.38 -3.50
CA SER A 105 16.86 -2.02 -2.66
C SER A 105 16.53 -0.97 -1.59
N GLY A 106 15.24 -0.68 -1.41
CA GLY A 106 14.72 0.27 -0.43
C GLY A 106 13.33 -0.14 0.06
N PRO A 107 12.79 0.56 1.07
CA PRO A 107 11.45 0.32 1.58
C PRO A 107 10.40 0.25 0.47
N VAL A 108 9.54 -0.77 0.51
CA VAL A 108 8.42 -0.90 -0.43
C VAL A 108 7.22 -0.18 0.18
N MET A 109 6.71 0.82 -0.54
CA MET A 109 5.69 1.75 -0.04
C MET A 109 4.28 1.32 -0.42
N GLY A 110 4.12 0.70 -1.59
CA GLY A 110 2.83 0.23 -2.10
C GLY A 110 2.95 -1.12 -2.79
N ALA A 111 1.89 -1.92 -2.72
CA ALA A 111 1.72 -3.07 -3.58
C ALA A 111 0.25 -3.25 -3.98
N ALA A 112 0.00 -3.69 -5.22
CA ALA A 112 -1.34 -3.94 -5.75
C ALA A 112 -1.36 -5.16 -6.67
N PHE A 113 -2.47 -5.89 -6.65
CA PHE A 113 -2.76 -6.92 -7.65
C PHE A 113 -3.30 -6.32 -8.92
N SER A 114 -2.97 -6.95 -10.04
CA SER A 114 -3.73 -6.78 -11.28
C SER A 114 -5.10 -7.44 -11.14
N SER A 115 -6.08 -6.97 -11.91
CA SER A 115 -7.46 -7.48 -11.94
C SER A 115 -7.54 -8.98 -12.19
N CYS A 116 -6.70 -9.52 -13.08
CA CYS A 116 -6.65 -10.96 -13.33
C CYS A 116 -5.79 -11.73 -12.31
N THR A 117 -5.28 -11.05 -11.28
CA THR A 117 -4.48 -11.60 -10.15
C THR A 117 -3.16 -12.28 -10.56
N ARG A 118 -2.74 -12.14 -11.81
CA ARG A 118 -1.51 -12.75 -12.34
C ARG A 118 -0.29 -11.87 -12.15
N LYS A 119 -0.46 -10.56 -12.01
CA LYS A 119 0.62 -9.62 -11.80
C LYS A 119 0.49 -8.90 -10.46
N ILE A 120 1.62 -8.48 -9.92
CA ILE A 120 1.72 -7.57 -8.79
C ILE A 120 2.54 -6.38 -9.22
N ALA A 121 2.15 -5.17 -8.81
CA ALA A 121 2.95 -3.97 -8.95
C ALA A 121 3.39 -3.50 -7.58
N SER A 122 4.61 -2.98 -7.47
CA SER A 122 5.11 -2.38 -6.25
C SER A 122 5.89 -1.11 -6.51
N THR A 123 5.74 -0.15 -5.60
CA THR A 123 6.48 1.11 -5.56
C THR A 123 7.45 1.11 -4.38
N SER A 124 8.62 1.72 -4.54
CA SER A 124 9.65 1.73 -3.49
C SER A 124 10.41 3.05 -3.42
N LEU A 125 10.94 3.34 -2.24
CA LEU A 125 11.90 4.43 -2.03
C LEU A 125 13.25 4.20 -2.72
N ASP A 126 13.45 3.07 -3.41
CA ASP A 126 14.55 2.88 -4.36
C ASP A 126 14.33 3.55 -5.73
N GLU A 127 13.29 4.38 -5.84
CA GLU A 127 12.91 5.15 -7.04
C GLU A 127 12.47 4.24 -8.21
N THR A 128 12.01 3.02 -7.91
CA THR A 128 11.53 2.08 -8.93
C THR A 128 10.10 1.62 -8.70
N ILE A 129 9.43 1.35 -9.82
CA ILE A 129 8.22 0.54 -9.87
C ILE A 129 8.60 -0.81 -10.49
N ARG A 130 8.17 -1.89 -9.85
CA ARG A 130 8.41 -3.25 -10.34
C ARG A 130 7.10 -3.98 -10.55
N ILE A 131 7.05 -4.75 -11.64
CA ILE A 131 5.95 -5.67 -11.93
C ILE A 131 6.47 -7.09 -11.80
N TRP A 132 5.72 -7.91 -11.08
CA TRP A 132 6.07 -9.28 -10.74
C TRP A 132 5.04 -10.25 -11.28
N ASP A 133 5.48 -11.46 -11.62
CA ASP A 133 4.58 -12.59 -11.77
C ASP A 133 4.10 -13.06 -10.39
N ALA A 134 2.79 -13.09 -10.18
CA ALA A 134 2.21 -13.44 -8.88
C ALA A 134 2.36 -14.93 -8.53
N GLY A 135 2.53 -15.81 -9.53
CA GLY A 135 2.69 -17.24 -9.33
C GLY A 135 4.12 -17.61 -8.92
N SER A 136 5.12 -17.00 -9.55
CA SER A 136 6.53 -17.33 -9.36
C SER A 136 7.31 -16.32 -8.50
N GLY A 137 6.82 -15.08 -8.37
CA GLY A 137 7.55 -13.99 -7.74
C GLY A 137 8.70 -13.41 -8.59
N ASN A 138 8.77 -13.76 -9.88
CA ASN A 138 9.81 -13.25 -10.77
C ASN A 138 9.49 -11.83 -11.23
N GLU A 139 10.52 -11.01 -11.40
CA GLU A 139 10.37 -9.69 -12.02
C GLU A 139 10.04 -9.84 -13.51
N LEU A 140 8.98 -9.16 -13.94
CA LEU A 140 8.54 -9.06 -15.32
C LEU A 140 8.93 -7.72 -15.95
N MET A 141 8.97 -6.65 -15.15
CA MET A 141 9.26 -5.29 -15.62
C MET A 141 9.84 -4.43 -14.48
N LEU A 142 10.76 -3.54 -14.85
CA LEU A 142 11.36 -2.54 -13.99
C LEU A 142 11.23 -1.16 -14.64
N LEU A 143 10.55 -0.25 -13.97
CA LEU A 143 10.42 1.15 -14.37
C LEU A 143 11.20 2.01 -13.38
N LYS A 144 12.21 2.74 -13.87
CA LYS A 144 13.02 3.66 -13.05
C LYS A 144 12.44 5.06 -13.13
N GLN A 145 12.04 5.59 -11.99
CA GLN A 145 11.68 7.00 -11.86
C GLN A 145 12.91 7.82 -11.46
N ARG A 146 12.91 9.09 -11.82
CA ARG A 146 13.97 10.05 -11.46
C ARG A 146 13.56 10.98 -10.32
N ILE A 147 12.50 10.61 -9.62
CA ILE A 147 11.79 11.44 -8.67
C ILE A 147 11.77 10.67 -7.34
N PRO A 148 12.29 11.28 -6.25
CA PRO A 148 12.23 10.66 -4.92
C PRO A 148 10.78 10.58 -4.43
N ASN A 149 10.54 9.79 -3.37
CA ASN A 149 9.24 9.71 -2.69
C ASN A 149 8.10 9.05 -3.50
N MET A 150 8.14 7.72 -3.52
CA MET A 150 7.07 6.89 -4.07
C MET A 150 6.00 6.60 -3.03
N GLY A 151 4.73 6.74 -3.42
CA GLY A 151 3.57 6.49 -2.58
C GLY A 151 2.77 5.26 -2.98
N PRO A 152 1.45 5.23 -2.72
CA PRO A 152 0.59 4.11 -3.08
C PRO A 152 0.52 3.88 -4.60
N ILE A 153 0.19 2.65 -4.99
CA ILE A 153 0.04 2.19 -6.38
C ILE A 153 -1.23 1.36 -6.52
N SER A 154 -1.86 1.38 -7.69
CA SER A 154 -3.03 0.57 -8.02
C SER A 154 -3.08 0.24 -9.51
N PHE A 155 -3.58 -0.95 -9.85
CA PHE A 155 -3.88 -1.34 -11.23
C PHE A 155 -5.28 -0.89 -11.63
N CYS A 156 -5.43 -0.47 -12.89
CA CYS A 156 -6.76 -0.38 -13.49
C CYS A 156 -7.33 -1.79 -13.70
N GLN A 157 -8.65 -1.88 -13.81
CA GLN A 157 -9.36 -3.16 -13.88
C GLN A 157 -9.12 -3.96 -15.17
N GLU A 158 -8.50 -3.35 -16.19
CA GLU A 158 -8.15 -4.04 -17.45
C GLU A 158 -6.67 -4.45 -17.52
N ASP A 159 -5.90 -4.26 -16.45
CA ASP A 159 -4.45 -4.51 -16.37
C ASP A 159 -3.60 -3.72 -17.37
N SER A 160 -4.18 -2.77 -18.09
CA SER A 160 -3.52 -1.95 -19.09
C SER A 160 -2.79 -0.75 -18.47
N LYS A 161 -3.22 -0.27 -17.32
CA LYS A 161 -2.70 0.95 -16.67
C LYS A 161 -2.40 0.75 -15.20
N LEU A 162 -1.37 1.44 -14.75
CA LEU A 162 -1.04 1.65 -13.35
C LEU A 162 -1.27 3.10 -13.00
N ILE A 163 -1.75 3.37 -11.79
CA ILE A 163 -1.69 4.69 -11.20
C ILE A 163 -0.86 4.63 -9.93
N PHE A 164 0.00 5.63 -9.76
CA PHE A 164 0.83 5.75 -8.57
C PHE A 164 1.02 7.21 -8.20
N TYR A 165 1.37 7.43 -6.95
CA TYR A 165 1.72 8.75 -6.43
C TYR A 165 3.23 8.91 -6.37
N GLU A 166 3.74 10.02 -6.89
CA GLU A 166 5.16 10.42 -6.83
C GLU A 166 5.24 11.94 -6.61
N ASP A 167 6.08 12.40 -5.68
CA ASP A 167 6.33 13.83 -5.36
C ASP A 167 5.14 14.78 -5.60
N SER A 168 4.01 14.52 -4.93
CA SER A 168 2.83 15.38 -5.02
C SER A 168 2.17 15.43 -6.40
N THR A 169 2.33 14.38 -7.19
CA THR A 169 1.71 14.19 -8.50
C THR A 169 1.15 12.78 -8.60
N LEU A 170 0.03 12.64 -9.31
CA LEU A 170 -0.45 11.34 -9.75
C LEU A 170 0.07 11.04 -11.14
N SER A 171 0.62 9.86 -11.32
CA SER A 171 1.14 9.43 -12.61
C SER A 171 0.42 8.16 -13.04
N ILE A 172 -0.03 8.14 -14.29
CA ILE A 172 -0.60 6.98 -14.94
C ILE A 172 0.44 6.42 -15.88
N PHE A 173 0.81 5.16 -15.68
CA PHE A 173 1.65 4.41 -16.60
C PHE A 173 0.81 3.43 -17.39
N ASP A 174 0.90 3.51 -18.71
CA ASP A 174 0.27 2.57 -19.63
C ASP A 174 1.25 1.44 -19.93
N THR A 175 0.90 0.24 -19.47
CA THR A 175 1.75 -0.95 -19.54
C THR A 175 1.84 -1.54 -20.95
N GLU A 176 0.95 -1.14 -21.87
CA GLU A 176 0.94 -1.59 -23.26
C GLU A 176 1.80 -0.70 -24.15
N THR A 177 1.79 0.61 -23.89
CA THR A 177 2.47 1.62 -24.71
C THR A 177 3.75 2.17 -24.09
N ASP A 178 4.08 1.79 -22.85
CA ASP A 178 5.21 2.32 -22.06
C ASP A 178 5.14 3.85 -21.86
N GLY A 179 3.93 4.41 -21.98
CA GLY A 179 3.67 5.84 -21.84
C GLY A 179 3.38 6.24 -20.39
N VAL A 180 3.98 7.34 -19.92
CA VAL A 180 3.62 7.97 -18.64
C VAL A 180 2.82 9.24 -18.90
N VAL A 181 1.66 9.35 -18.28
CA VAL A 181 0.79 10.52 -18.30
C VAL A 181 0.65 11.04 -16.88
N ASN A 182 1.14 12.26 -16.64
CA ASN A 182 1.00 12.92 -15.35
C ASN A 182 -0.36 13.61 -15.27
N ILE A 183 -1.05 13.39 -14.15
CA ILE A 183 -2.24 14.11 -13.74
C ILE A 183 -1.81 15.07 -12.63
N PRO A 184 -1.81 16.40 -12.90
CA PRO A 184 -1.48 17.36 -11.85
C PRO A 184 -2.51 17.24 -10.74
N THR A 185 -2.05 16.92 -9.52
CA THR A 185 -2.89 17.08 -8.34
C THR A 185 -2.87 18.53 -7.90
N PRO A 186 -3.90 19.02 -7.20
CA PRO A 186 -3.91 20.39 -6.69
C PRO A 186 -2.74 20.59 -5.73
N GLU A 187 -2.20 21.81 -5.67
CA GLU A 187 -1.25 22.18 -4.63
C GLU A 187 -1.83 21.83 -3.25
N ASN A 188 -1.06 21.13 -2.42
CA ASN A 188 -1.44 20.66 -1.09
C ASN A 188 -2.41 19.47 -1.02
N ALA A 189 -2.24 18.46 -1.89
CA ALA A 189 -2.95 17.18 -1.70
C ALA A 189 -2.64 16.50 -0.33
N GLY A 190 -1.56 16.91 0.34
CA GLY A 190 -1.10 16.31 1.59
C GLY A 190 -0.55 14.90 1.37
N ASP A 191 -0.25 14.19 2.46
CA ASP A 191 0.21 12.80 2.37
C ASP A 191 -0.92 11.92 1.80
N VAL A 192 -0.72 11.39 0.59
CA VAL A 192 -1.63 10.44 -0.04
C VAL A 192 -1.35 9.04 0.49
N PHE A 193 -2.38 8.40 1.05
CA PHE A 193 -2.25 7.10 1.71
C PHE A 193 -2.79 5.95 0.87
N ALA A 194 -3.78 6.22 0.01
CA ALA A 194 -4.36 5.20 -0.86
C ALA A 194 -4.89 5.83 -2.16
N ILE A 195 -4.79 5.05 -3.24
CA ILE A 195 -5.36 5.38 -4.55
C ILE A 195 -6.09 4.13 -5.04
N ASN A 196 -7.32 4.31 -5.52
CA ASN A 196 -8.13 3.21 -6.04
C ASN A 196 -8.80 3.63 -7.34
N TRP A 197 -8.82 2.72 -8.32
CA TRP A 197 -9.65 2.88 -9.50
C TRP A 197 -11.11 2.59 -9.15
N ALA A 198 -12.01 3.39 -9.71
CA ALA A 198 -13.42 3.02 -9.76
C ALA A 198 -13.61 1.88 -10.78
N PRO A 199 -14.63 1.01 -10.59
CA PRO A 199 -14.83 -0.16 -11.44
C PRO A 199 -15.03 0.15 -12.92
N GLU A 200 -15.53 1.34 -13.27
CA GLU A 200 -15.65 1.77 -14.66
C GLU A 200 -14.30 2.12 -15.32
N GLY A 201 -13.19 2.14 -14.57
CA GLY A 201 -11.85 2.35 -15.11
C GLY A 201 -11.52 3.77 -15.59
N SER A 202 -12.44 4.73 -15.44
CA SER A 202 -12.26 6.12 -15.86
C SER A 202 -12.07 7.07 -14.67
N LEU A 203 -12.54 6.70 -13.48
CA LEU A 203 -12.38 7.48 -12.27
C LEU A 203 -11.35 6.87 -11.32
N VAL A 204 -10.70 7.73 -10.56
CA VAL A 204 -9.76 7.38 -9.50
C VAL A 204 -10.14 8.11 -8.24
N VAL A 205 -10.16 7.40 -7.12
CA VAL A 205 -10.34 7.98 -5.80
C VAL A 205 -9.00 8.03 -5.05
N ILE A 206 -8.71 9.19 -4.48
CA ILE A 206 -7.48 9.50 -3.76
C ILE A 206 -7.85 9.82 -2.32
N ASN A 207 -7.26 9.09 -1.39
CA ASN A 207 -7.36 9.38 0.04
C ASN A 207 -6.07 10.04 0.51
N SER A 208 -6.21 11.22 1.08
CA SER A 208 -5.12 11.91 1.75
C SER A 208 -5.49 12.28 3.19
N ARG A 209 -4.54 12.89 3.89
CA ARG A 209 -4.64 13.28 5.30
C ARG A 209 -5.89 14.04 5.71
N ASP A 210 -6.45 14.86 4.82
CA ASP A 210 -7.54 15.78 5.12
C ASP A 210 -8.70 15.70 4.12
N SER A 211 -8.58 14.87 3.09
CA SER A 211 -9.53 14.89 1.98
C SER A 211 -9.62 13.57 1.23
N VAL A 212 -10.79 13.36 0.64
CA VAL A 212 -11.06 12.33 -0.37
C VAL A 212 -11.41 13.05 -1.66
N ARG A 213 -10.66 12.74 -2.72
CA ARG A 213 -10.83 13.35 -4.05
C ARG A 213 -11.16 12.29 -5.08
N VAL A 214 -12.07 12.61 -5.99
CA VAL A 214 -12.41 11.79 -7.15
C VAL A 214 -11.94 12.51 -8.40
N TRP A 215 -11.13 11.86 -9.21
CA TRP A 215 -10.56 12.38 -10.44
C TRP A 215 -11.05 11.58 -11.63
N ASN A 216 -11.31 12.26 -12.74
CA ASN A 216 -11.46 11.62 -14.04
C ASN A 216 -10.10 11.57 -14.73
N THR A 217 -9.68 10.37 -15.10
CA THR A 217 -8.37 10.10 -15.69
C THR A 217 -8.28 10.45 -17.18
N GLU A 218 -9.41 10.41 -17.89
CA GLU A 218 -9.49 10.76 -19.31
C GLU A 218 -9.46 12.27 -19.51
N SER A 219 -10.33 13.00 -18.81
CA SER A 219 -10.39 14.45 -18.87
C SER A 219 -9.31 15.12 -18.02
N LYS A 220 -8.66 14.38 -17.12
CA LYS A 220 -7.66 14.87 -16.15
C LYS A 220 -8.21 16.00 -15.28
N THR A 221 -9.46 15.84 -14.81
CA THR A 221 -10.15 16.85 -14.00
C THR A 221 -10.62 16.28 -12.68
N LEU A 222 -10.58 17.10 -11.64
CA LEU A 222 -11.24 16.83 -10.36
C LEU A 222 -12.76 16.78 -10.58
N VAL A 223 -13.38 15.66 -10.21
CA VAL A 223 -14.83 15.44 -10.28
C VAL A 223 -15.50 15.80 -8.96
N SER A 224 -14.88 15.42 -7.85
CA SER A 224 -15.43 15.66 -6.50
C SER A 224 -14.32 15.75 -5.47
N GLU A 225 -14.53 16.54 -4.43
CA GLU A 225 -13.63 16.68 -3.29
C GLU A 225 -14.44 16.82 -2.01
N ARG A 226 -13.99 16.13 -0.95
CA ARG A 226 -14.59 16.20 0.37
C ARG A 226 -13.50 16.26 1.43
N TYR A 227 -13.60 17.24 2.33
CA TYR A 227 -12.67 17.44 3.44
C TYR A 227 -13.16 16.78 4.73
N PHE A 228 -12.22 16.33 5.55
CA PHE A 228 -12.46 15.72 6.86
C PHE A 228 -11.60 16.41 7.91
N SER A 229 -12.22 16.78 9.04
CA SER A 229 -11.52 17.42 10.16
C SER A 229 -10.67 16.43 10.99
N ASN A 230 -10.87 15.13 10.78
CA ASN A 230 -10.27 14.07 11.57
C ASN A 230 -9.42 13.19 10.65
N HIS A 231 -8.17 12.91 11.05
CA HIS A 231 -7.19 12.08 10.34
C HIS A 231 -7.58 10.59 10.31
N ARG A 232 -8.71 10.24 9.70
CA ARG A 232 -9.15 8.86 9.53
C ARG A 232 -8.58 8.28 8.24
N LEU A 233 -8.04 7.07 8.34
CA LEU A 233 -7.68 6.29 7.16
C LEU A 233 -8.96 5.75 6.55
N HIS A 234 -9.10 5.95 5.24
CA HIS A 234 -10.20 5.40 4.47
C HIS A 234 -9.66 4.30 3.56
N SER A 235 -10.36 3.19 3.50
CA SER A 235 -10.08 2.10 2.57
C SER A 235 -11.28 1.86 1.66
N PHE A 236 -11.04 1.30 0.49
CA PHE A 236 -12.11 0.89 -0.42
C PHE A 236 -12.20 -0.64 -0.46
N SER A 237 -13.42 -1.14 -0.70
CA SER A 237 -13.61 -2.53 -1.09
C SER A 237 -12.77 -2.86 -2.33
N SER A 238 -12.37 -4.12 -2.47
CA SER A 238 -11.57 -4.60 -3.59
C SER A 238 -12.20 -4.38 -4.98
N ASP A 239 -13.50 -4.05 -5.04
CA ASP A 239 -14.24 -3.66 -6.24
C ASP A 239 -14.35 -2.14 -6.44
N GLY A 240 -13.80 -1.32 -5.53
CA GLY A 240 -13.82 0.14 -5.57
C GLY A 240 -15.18 0.79 -5.25
N LEU A 241 -16.21 0.02 -4.88
CA LEU A 241 -17.58 0.52 -4.76
C LEU A 241 -17.95 1.08 -3.38
N ARG A 242 -17.18 0.77 -2.33
CA ARG A 242 -17.54 1.10 -0.94
C ARG A 242 -16.35 1.68 -0.19
N ILE A 243 -16.64 2.60 0.74
CA ILE A 243 -15.64 3.19 1.65
C ILE A 243 -15.80 2.59 3.03
N ALA A 244 -14.71 2.04 3.58
CA ALA A 244 -14.52 1.76 5.00
C ALA A 244 -13.72 2.90 5.66
N SER A 245 -14.05 3.26 6.90
CA SER A 245 -13.46 4.36 7.67
C SER A 245 -13.22 4.01 9.12
#